data_AF-A0A812JST4-F1
#
_entry.id   AF-A0A812JST4-F1
#
_cell.length_a   1.000
_cell.length_b   1.000
_cell.length_c   1.000
_cell.angle_alpha   90.00
_cell.angle_beta   90.00
_cell.angle_gamma   90.00
#
_symmetry.space_group_name_H-M   'P 1'
#
loop_
_entity.id
_entity.type
_entity.pdbx_description
1 polymer ?
#
loop_
_entity_poly.entity_id
_entity_poly.type
_entity_poly.pdbx_seq_one_letter_code
_entity_poly.pdbx_strand_id
1 'polypeptide(L)'
;MDLSQLVFPRWLLIMDNHIMGLAATLLGGSPVLLQFVGWLVIWMTSSIATLPASIPSFFSFRMKIRHHQLILDQMADFDVRAAKCSEPSDRDAIERQLQEVFREQDLPGASFGLGSNAVDEGEVKVQRFESYQATGDPLDRFNAYVRGVLRDIVMMQIGDEIYVPWPLCLTTSLPMILYSSVNVLGCDNGSCEESARVAGASSMLQYMLANVIGWTLNILLTFPLTYPVMLRMLKCVLSFGDGPVQRCAAFLCCFLAYEYTYICGGLIWGSWIPAVQDPSPTQLTVFLLVIAFLVIQCICLFYRWESQGQKHQSSCRCVQRQVATYQPVEAASGLPSAFLTEADGSSHQMLSMERTDWSTVQPPLVLFVYMLQRTCSRSRILWFVGYLLKFGRKEPNLTTFNFELVQAFFFLGYVELLCTPIGDEGTPSEEQQADAEAAISAAEQSVRDVEEALTFARGRQGGVASNPEAEEALLQLEVRIQNCRGRLFDVRCNSPLVAKSEAPPVAKRRRT
;
A
#
# COMPACT_ATOMS: atom_id res chain seq x y z
N MET A 1 -9.21 5.09 36.29
CA MET A 1 -10.07 5.52 35.16
C MET A 1 -9.94 4.45 34.11
N ASP A 2 -11.05 3.83 33.71
CA ASP A 2 -11.05 2.63 32.87
C ASP A 2 -10.61 3.01 31.45
N LEU A 3 -9.60 2.33 30.90
CA LEU A 3 -8.94 2.72 29.64
C LEU A 3 -9.91 2.60 28.45
N SER A 4 -10.89 1.71 28.56
CA SER A 4 -12.03 1.59 27.65
C SER A 4 -12.83 2.88 27.51
N GLN A 5 -12.93 3.70 28.57
CA GLN A 5 -13.62 5.00 28.54
C GLN A 5 -12.78 6.12 27.93
N LEU A 6 -11.46 5.92 27.77
CA LEU A 6 -10.56 6.85 27.10
C LEU A 6 -10.48 6.59 25.58
N VAL A 7 -10.47 5.31 25.19
CA VAL A 7 -10.36 4.88 23.79
C VAL A 7 -11.71 4.96 23.07
N PHE A 8 -12.81 4.62 23.76
CA PHE A 8 -14.16 4.89 23.29
C PHE A 8 -14.79 5.92 24.21
N PRO A 9 -14.76 7.20 23.81
CA PRO A 9 -15.35 8.25 24.60
C PRO A 9 -16.80 7.92 24.92
N ARG A 10 -17.27 8.23 26.13
CA ARG A 10 -18.69 8.07 26.52
C ARG A 10 -19.67 8.66 25.51
N TRP A 11 -19.26 9.67 24.74
CA TRP A 11 -20.10 10.26 23.69
C TRP A 11 -20.45 9.27 22.58
N LEU A 12 -19.57 8.31 22.26
CA LEU A 12 -19.82 7.33 21.19
C LEU A 12 -20.92 6.34 21.60
N LEU A 13 -20.91 5.89 22.85
CA LEU A 13 -21.99 5.08 23.44
C LEU A 13 -23.31 5.86 23.59
N ILE A 14 -23.25 7.15 23.95
CA ILE A 14 -24.45 8.02 24.04
C ILE A 14 -25.06 8.23 22.65
N MET A 15 -24.20 8.49 21.65
CA MET A 15 -24.63 8.70 20.28
C MET A 15 -25.24 7.42 19.69
N ASP A 16 -24.65 6.26 19.97
CA ASP A 16 -25.21 4.96 19.57
C ASP A 16 -26.61 4.74 20.16
N ASN A 17 -26.81 4.97 21.46
CA ASN A 17 -28.12 4.86 22.08
C ASN A 17 -29.17 5.81 21.46
N HIS A 18 -28.79 7.04 21.12
CA HIS A 18 -29.69 7.99 20.46
C HIS A 18 -30.01 7.58 19.03
N ILE A 19 -29.00 7.17 18.25
CA ILE A 19 -29.19 6.73 16.86
C ILE A 19 -30.05 5.47 16.84
N MET A 20 -29.80 4.52 17.74
CA MET A 20 -30.59 3.30 17.86
C MET A 20 -32.01 3.56 18.33
N GLY A 21 -32.24 4.55 19.21
CA GLY A 21 -33.59 5.01 19.57
C GLY A 21 -34.35 5.62 18.39
N LEU A 22 -33.67 6.43 17.57
CA LEU A 22 -34.24 7.00 16.35
C LEU A 22 -34.51 5.91 15.30
N ALA A 23 -33.58 4.97 15.12
CA ALA A 23 -33.76 3.83 14.24
C ALA A 23 -34.95 2.97 14.69
N ALA A 24 -35.10 2.72 16.00
CA ALA A 24 -36.22 1.96 16.55
C ALA A 24 -37.57 2.62 16.25
N THR A 25 -37.65 3.95 16.37
CA THR A 25 -38.87 4.70 16.06
C THR A 25 -39.19 4.73 14.57
N LEU A 26 -38.19 4.84 13.69
CA LEU A 26 -38.40 4.90 12.24
C LEU A 26 -38.67 3.54 11.60
N LEU A 27 -38.04 2.47 12.10
CA LEU A 27 -37.99 1.15 11.45
C LEU A 27 -39.03 0.17 12.02
N GLY A 28 -39.93 0.64 12.89
CA GLY A 28 -41.06 -0.15 13.38
C GLY A 28 -40.69 -1.27 14.35
N GLY A 29 -39.55 -1.15 15.05
CA GLY A 29 -39.15 -2.09 16.10
C GLY A 29 -38.73 -3.49 15.65
N SER A 30 -38.53 -3.74 14.34
CA SER A 30 -38.01 -5.04 13.88
C SER A 30 -36.58 -5.26 14.40
N PRO A 31 -36.33 -6.30 15.23
CA PRO A 31 -35.02 -6.49 15.85
C PRO A 31 -33.91 -6.76 14.83
N VAL A 32 -34.22 -7.50 13.75
CA VAL A 32 -33.28 -7.79 12.66
C VAL A 32 -32.85 -6.52 11.94
N LEU A 33 -33.81 -5.64 11.66
CA LEU A 33 -33.54 -4.39 10.95
C LEU A 33 -32.77 -3.41 11.84
N LEU A 34 -33.06 -3.40 13.14
CA LEU A 34 -32.29 -2.64 14.12
C LEU A 34 -30.86 -3.15 14.23
N GLN A 35 -30.65 -4.47 14.30
CA GLN A 35 -29.30 -5.04 14.30
C GLN A 35 -28.52 -4.65 13.03
N PHE A 36 -29.16 -4.76 11.85
CA PHE A 36 -28.54 -4.35 10.59
C PHE A 36 -28.10 -2.88 10.61
N VAL A 37 -29.00 -1.97 11.03
CA VAL A 37 -28.72 -0.54 11.08
C VAL A 37 -27.70 -0.20 12.16
N GLY A 38 -27.73 -0.88 13.31
CA GLY A 38 -26.73 -0.69 14.37
C GLY A 38 -25.32 -1.01 13.87
N TRP A 39 -25.14 -2.15 13.19
CA TRP A 39 -23.85 -2.48 12.59
C TRP A 39 -23.40 -1.45 11.54
N LEU A 40 -24.32 -0.96 10.71
CA LEU A 40 -24.01 0.09 9.74
C LEU A 40 -23.53 1.37 10.45
N VAL A 41 -24.22 1.80 11.49
CA VAL A 41 -23.89 3.01 12.27
C VAL A 41 -22.55 2.85 13.00
N ILE A 42 -22.31 1.72 13.65
CA ILE A 42 -21.03 1.42 14.31
C ILE A 42 -19.87 1.54 13.31
N TRP A 43 -20.02 1.01 12.11
CA TRP A 43 -19.00 1.12 11.07
C TRP A 43 -18.82 2.53 10.53
N MET A 44 -19.91 3.25 10.21
CA MET A 44 -19.84 4.65 9.77
C MET A 44 -19.19 5.54 10.83
N THR A 45 -19.50 5.33 12.11
CA THR A 45 -18.89 6.11 13.20
C THR A 45 -17.41 5.76 13.41
N SER A 46 -17.04 4.49 13.20
CA SER A 46 -15.65 4.04 13.25
C SER A 46 -14.79 4.65 12.14
N SER A 47 -15.38 5.03 11.01
CA SER A 47 -14.65 5.69 9.92
C SER A 47 -14.06 7.04 10.34
N ILE A 48 -14.64 7.71 11.33
CA ILE A 48 -14.17 9.03 11.81
C ILE A 48 -12.73 8.92 12.31
N ALA A 49 -12.36 7.76 12.87
CA ALA A 49 -10.99 7.46 13.28
C ALA A 49 -9.99 7.42 12.10
N THR A 50 -10.47 7.33 10.86
CA THR A 50 -9.64 7.37 9.64
C THR A 50 -9.47 8.77 9.05
N LEU A 51 -10.12 9.79 9.62
CA LEU A 51 -9.97 11.18 9.17
C LEU A 51 -8.49 11.63 9.14
N PRO A 52 -7.63 11.30 10.13
CA PRO A 52 -6.21 11.61 10.04
C PRO A 52 -5.51 10.98 8.83
N ALA A 53 -5.89 9.76 8.44
CA ALA A 53 -5.33 9.06 7.28
C ALA A 53 -5.75 9.67 5.93
N SER A 54 -6.81 10.49 5.92
CA SER A 54 -7.24 11.21 4.71
C SER A 54 -6.27 12.30 4.29
N ILE A 55 -5.53 12.91 5.23
CA ILE A 55 -4.55 13.97 4.96
C ILE A 55 -3.39 13.47 4.08
N PRO A 56 -2.61 12.44 4.48
CA PRO A 56 -1.54 11.94 3.63
C PRO A 56 -2.06 11.33 2.33
N SER A 57 -3.26 10.74 2.35
CA SER A 57 -3.89 10.19 1.15
C SER A 57 -4.19 11.29 0.14
N PHE A 58 -4.69 12.45 0.59
CA PHE A 58 -4.96 13.60 -0.26
C PHE A 58 -3.71 14.06 -1.03
N PHE A 59 -2.58 14.26 -0.34
CA PHE A 59 -1.35 14.68 -1.00
C PHE A 59 -0.80 13.60 -1.94
N SER A 60 -0.70 12.36 -1.44
CA SER A 60 -0.13 11.23 -2.20
C SER A 60 -0.91 10.94 -3.48
N PHE A 61 -2.24 10.82 -3.41
CA PHE A 61 -3.04 10.46 -4.59
C PHE A 61 -3.21 11.63 -5.57
N ARG A 62 -3.23 12.88 -5.11
CA ARG A 62 -3.18 14.04 -6.03
C ARG A 62 -1.87 14.10 -6.78
N MET A 63 -0.74 13.92 -6.09
CA MET A 63 0.58 13.88 -6.72
C MET A 63 0.68 12.71 -7.70
N LYS A 64 0.19 11.52 -7.31
CA LYS A 64 0.11 10.38 -8.22
C LYS A 64 -0.64 10.73 -9.50
N ILE A 65 -1.86 11.28 -9.40
CA ILE A 65 -2.67 11.61 -10.59
C ILE A 65 -1.93 12.61 -11.49
N ARG A 66 -1.44 13.72 -10.92
CA ARG A 66 -0.76 14.78 -11.69
C ARG A 66 0.53 14.27 -12.34
N HIS A 67 1.40 13.59 -11.59
CA HIS A 67 2.68 13.12 -12.11
C HIS A 67 2.51 12.00 -13.13
N HIS A 68 1.59 11.06 -12.90
CA HIS A 68 1.37 9.97 -13.84
C HIS A 68 0.78 10.48 -15.15
N GLN A 69 -0.16 11.42 -15.10
CA GLN A 69 -0.66 12.11 -16.29
C GLN A 69 0.46 12.84 -17.02
N LEU A 70 1.28 13.61 -16.30
CA LEU A 70 2.41 14.34 -16.88
C LEU A 70 3.39 13.39 -17.60
N ILE A 71 3.75 12.26 -16.99
CA ILE A 71 4.63 11.26 -17.61
C ILE A 71 3.99 10.73 -18.90
N LEU A 72 2.71 10.37 -18.88
CA LEU A 72 2.02 9.82 -20.05
C LEU A 72 1.88 10.84 -21.18
N ASP A 73 1.68 12.11 -20.85
CA ASP A 73 1.61 13.21 -21.81
C ASP A 73 3.00 13.52 -22.38
N GLN A 74 4.03 13.59 -21.54
CA GLN A 74 5.41 13.75 -21.97
C GLN A 74 5.86 12.62 -22.90
N MET A 75 5.44 11.38 -22.63
CA MET A 75 5.70 10.26 -23.53
C MET A 75 4.95 10.39 -24.85
N ALA A 76 3.70 10.87 -24.83
CA ALA A 76 2.89 11.06 -26.04
C ALA A 76 3.45 12.15 -26.96
N ASP A 77 4.00 13.22 -26.38
CA ASP A 77 4.59 14.34 -27.10
C ASP A 77 6.12 14.28 -27.21
N PHE A 78 6.72 13.16 -26.78
CA PHE A 78 8.18 13.05 -26.64
C PHE A 78 8.90 13.30 -27.96
N ASP A 79 9.87 14.20 -27.97
CA ASP A 79 10.81 14.38 -29.09
C ASP A 79 12.22 14.53 -28.53
N VAL A 80 13.10 13.59 -28.90
CA VAL A 80 14.51 13.61 -28.51
C VAL A 80 15.20 14.92 -28.89
N ARG A 81 14.83 15.54 -30.02
CA ARG A 81 15.42 16.81 -30.48
C ARG A 81 14.94 18.02 -29.67
N ALA A 82 13.83 17.88 -28.96
CA ALA A 82 13.28 18.89 -28.05
C ALA A 82 13.65 18.60 -26.57
N ALA A 83 14.10 17.38 -26.27
CA ALA A 83 14.46 16.97 -24.91
C ALA A 83 15.62 17.82 -24.36
N LYS A 84 15.47 18.26 -23.11
CA LYS A 84 16.52 19.01 -22.41
C LYS A 84 17.44 18.01 -21.70
N CYS A 85 18.70 17.97 -22.10
CA CYS A 85 19.73 17.23 -21.39
C CYS A 85 20.24 18.07 -20.20
N SER A 86 20.65 17.41 -19.12
CA SER A 86 21.30 18.08 -17.98
C SER A 86 22.53 18.87 -18.42
N GLU A 87 23.32 18.29 -19.33
CA GLU A 87 24.40 18.96 -20.03
C GLU A 87 24.09 19.08 -21.53
N PRO A 88 24.06 20.30 -22.11
CA PRO A 88 23.75 20.47 -23.54
C PRO A 88 24.73 19.75 -24.49
N SER A 89 25.97 19.49 -24.05
CA SER A 89 26.97 18.75 -24.83
C SER A 89 26.62 17.27 -25.03
N ASP A 90 25.81 16.70 -24.14
CA ASP A 90 25.46 15.28 -24.20
C ASP A 90 24.43 14.98 -25.30
N ARG A 91 23.71 16.00 -25.77
CA ARG A 91 22.68 15.85 -26.80
C ARG A 91 23.25 15.19 -28.05
N ASP A 92 24.36 15.69 -28.57
CA ASP A 92 24.97 15.17 -29.80
C ASP A 92 25.47 13.73 -29.63
N ALA A 93 25.87 13.35 -28.41
CA ALA A 93 26.31 11.99 -28.10
C ALA A 93 25.11 11.03 -28.05
N ILE A 94 24.03 11.43 -27.38
CA ILE A 94 22.79 10.66 -27.27
C ILE A 94 22.14 10.49 -28.64
N GLU A 95 22.03 11.55 -29.44
CA GLU A 95 21.46 11.47 -30.79
C GLU A 95 22.27 10.54 -31.69
N ARG A 96 23.61 10.58 -31.63
CA ARG A 96 24.47 9.65 -32.38
C ARG A 96 24.27 8.19 -31.94
N GLN A 97 24.19 7.94 -30.64
CA GLN A 97 23.96 6.59 -30.11
C GLN A 97 22.58 6.06 -30.52
N LEU A 98 21.55 6.89 -30.47
CA LEU A 98 20.21 6.51 -30.93
C LEU A 98 20.18 6.27 -32.43
N GLN A 99 20.87 7.09 -33.23
CA GLN A 99 21.02 6.84 -34.65
C GLN A 99 21.69 5.50 -34.91
N GLU A 100 22.76 5.14 -34.20
CA GLU A 100 23.43 3.85 -34.34
C GLU A 100 22.50 2.68 -34.02
N VAL A 101 21.81 2.74 -32.86
CA VAL A 101 20.89 1.68 -32.40
C VAL A 101 19.71 1.47 -33.36
N PHE A 102 19.18 2.54 -33.95
CA PHE A 102 18.00 2.45 -34.82
C PHE A 102 18.36 2.34 -36.31
N ARG A 103 19.56 2.70 -36.76
CA ARG A 103 19.98 2.62 -38.17
C ARG A 103 20.11 1.18 -38.68
N GLU A 104 20.51 0.24 -37.84
CA GLU A 104 20.76 -1.15 -38.24
C GLU A 104 19.48 -1.95 -38.56
N GLN A 105 18.29 -1.44 -38.21
CA GLN A 105 17.01 -2.13 -38.44
C GLN A 105 16.53 -2.07 -39.90
N ASP A 106 17.17 -1.29 -40.77
CA ASP A 106 16.71 -1.05 -42.15
C ASP A 106 17.27 -2.01 -43.20
N LEU A 107 18.17 -2.94 -42.83
CA LEU A 107 18.77 -3.85 -43.81
C LEU A 107 17.79 -4.98 -44.18
N PRO A 108 17.23 -5.01 -45.41
CA PRO A 108 16.13 -5.92 -45.80
C PRO A 108 16.54 -7.41 -45.92
N GLY A 109 17.73 -7.77 -45.43
CA GLY A 109 18.26 -9.14 -45.40
C GLY A 109 18.94 -9.48 -44.08
N ALA A 110 18.95 -8.57 -43.10
CA ALA A 110 19.42 -8.84 -41.74
C ALA A 110 18.26 -9.42 -40.90
N SER A 111 17.52 -10.38 -41.45
CA SER A 111 17.00 -11.46 -40.61
C SER A 111 18.23 -12.13 -40.04
N PHE A 112 18.69 -11.65 -38.88
CA PHE A 112 19.82 -12.20 -38.16
C PHE A 112 19.60 -13.71 -38.10
N GLY A 113 20.37 -14.44 -38.90
CA GLY A 113 20.52 -15.87 -38.81
C GLY A 113 21.28 -16.21 -37.53
N LEU A 114 20.75 -15.77 -36.38
CA LEU A 114 20.91 -16.48 -35.13
C LEU A 114 20.11 -17.76 -35.31
N GLY A 115 20.77 -18.71 -35.97
CA GLY A 115 20.26 -20.06 -36.13
C GLY A 115 19.78 -20.57 -34.79
N SER A 116 18.54 -21.03 -34.75
CA SER A 116 18.13 -22.43 -34.48
C SER A 116 19.06 -23.34 -33.64
N ASN A 117 19.94 -22.82 -32.81
CA ASN A 117 20.61 -23.56 -31.76
C ASN A 117 19.83 -23.26 -30.50
N ALA A 118 18.88 -24.15 -30.25
CA ALA A 118 18.17 -24.27 -29.01
C ALA A 118 19.17 -24.27 -27.84
N VAL A 119 19.26 -23.14 -27.15
CA VAL A 119 19.59 -23.13 -25.72
C VAL A 119 18.31 -22.70 -25.04
N ASP A 120 17.52 -23.72 -24.74
CA ASP A 120 16.44 -23.71 -23.78
C ASP A 120 17.07 -23.45 -22.41
N GLU A 121 17.04 -22.21 -21.93
CA GLU A 121 16.94 -21.87 -20.50
C GLU A 121 16.74 -20.35 -20.30
N GLY A 122 15.47 -19.94 -20.18
CA GLY A 122 15.09 -18.75 -19.42
C GLY A 122 15.38 -17.35 -19.99
N GLU A 123 15.95 -17.21 -21.19
CA GLU A 123 16.21 -15.91 -21.78
C GLU A 123 14.89 -15.19 -22.12
N VAL A 124 14.70 -14.01 -21.50
CA VAL A 124 13.57 -13.13 -21.76
C VAL A 124 13.64 -12.72 -23.23
N LYS A 125 12.88 -13.40 -24.09
CA LYS A 125 12.60 -12.94 -25.46
C LYS A 125 11.95 -11.57 -25.33
N VAL A 126 12.78 -10.53 -25.37
CA VAL A 126 12.36 -9.19 -25.77
C VAL A 126 11.77 -9.43 -27.14
N GLN A 127 10.43 -9.44 -27.24
CA GLN A 127 9.74 -9.50 -28.53
C GLN A 127 10.36 -8.38 -29.36
N ARG A 128 11.26 -8.76 -30.27
CA ARG A 128 11.93 -7.83 -31.19
C ARG A 128 10.78 -7.27 -32.02
N PHE A 129 10.59 -5.96 -31.96
CA PHE A 129 9.40 -5.26 -32.46
C PHE A 129 9.28 -5.42 -33.99
N GLU A 130 8.69 -6.53 -34.42
CA GLU A 130 8.69 -6.99 -35.82
C GLU A 130 7.81 -6.18 -36.78
N SER A 131 7.22 -5.05 -36.37
CA SER A 131 6.23 -4.35 -37.23
C SER A 131 6.33 -2.83 -37.33
N TYR A 132 7.38 -2.17 -36.83
CA TYR A 132 7.56 -0.74 -37.08
C TYR A 132 8.34 -0.50 -38.38
N GLN A 133 7.68 -0.69 -39.53
CA GLN A 133 8.19 -0.24 -40.85
C GLN A 133 8.05 1.28 -41.00
N ALA A 134 8.60 2.05 -40.07
CA ALA A 134 8.69 3.49 -40.23
C ALA A 134 9.87 3.79 -41.16
N THR A 135 9.60 3.99 -42.44
CA THR A 135 10.56 4.61 -43.37
C THR A 135 10.81 6.05 -42.90
N GLY A 136 12.02 6.38 -42.42
CA GLY A 136 12.31 7.72 -41.89
C GLY A 136 13.66 7.82 -41.17
N ASP A 137 13.97 9.02 -40.67
CA ASP A 137 15.18 9.29 -39.88
C ASP A 137 15.21 8.39 -38.61
N PRO A 138 16.36 7.79 -38.23
CA PRO A 138 16.46 6.96 -37.03
C PRO A 138 15.92 7.61 -35.74
N LEU A 139 16.05 8.94 -35.61
CA LEU A 139 15.51 9.67 -34.45
C LEU A 139 13.98 9.73 -34.46
N ASP A 140 13.34 9.82 -35.64
CA ASP A 140 11.88 9.77 -35.75
C ASP A 140 11.34 8.39 -35.37
N ARG A 141 12.09 7.32 -35.66
CA ARG A 141 11.75 5.95 -35.23
C ARG A 141 11.86 5.78 -33.73
N PHE A 142 12.91 6.33 -33.10
CA PHE A 142 13.02 6.37 -31.65
C PHE A 142 11.86 7.14 -31.02
N ASN A 143 11.53 8.32 -31.54
CA ASN A 143 10.40 9.12 -31.06
C ASN A 143 9.07 8.33 -31.19
N ALA A 144 8.81 7.68 -32.33
CA ALA A 144 7.63 6.86 -32.52
C ALA A 144 7.59 5.65 -31.56
N TYR A 145 8.74 5.04 -31.28
CA TYR A 145 8.87 3.99 -30.28
C TYR A 145 8.51 4.49 -28.87
N VAL A 146 8.99 5.66 -28.46
CA VAL A 146 8.67 6.23 -27.14
C VAL A 146 7.17 6.56 -27.04
N ARG A 147 6.61 7.21 -28.05
CA ARG A 147 5.19 7.65 -28.09
C ARG A 147 4.20 6.49 -28.16
N GLY A 148 4.56 5.41 -28.84
CA GLY A 148 3.73 4.23 -29.01
C GLY A 148 4.13 3.13 -28.04
N VAL A 149 5.13 2.34 -28.44
CA VAL A 149 5.49 1.07 -27.79
C VAL A 149 5.87 1.24 -26.32
N LEU A 150 6.76 2.16 -26.00
CA LEU A 150 7.20 2.34 -24.62
C LEU A 150 6.04 2.83 -23.74
N ARG A 151 5.23 3.77 -24.26
CA ARG A 151 4.03 4.25 -23.58
C ARG A 151 3.02 3.14 -23.35
N ASP A 152 2.79 2.27 -24.34
CA ASP A 152 1.90 1.11 -24.21
C ASP A 152 2.42 0.11 -23.19
N ILE A 153 3.74 -0.11 -23.12
CA ILE A 153 4.37 -0.95 -22.09
C ILE A 153 4.19 -0.34 -20.71
N VAL A 154 4.46 0.96 -20.55
CA VAL A 154 4.27 1.68 -19.29
C VAL A 154 2.81 1.63 -18.86
N MET A 155 1.88 1.90 -19.78
CA MET A 155 0.44 1.76 -19.54
C MET A 155 0.14 0.34 -19.09
N MET A 156 0.51 -0.70 -19.85
CA MET A 156 0.25 -2.10 -19.52
C MET A 156 0.80 -2.52 -18.14
N GLN A 157 2.00 -2.06 -17.77
CA GLN A 157 2.68 -2.47 -16.54
C GLN A 157 2.22 -1.69 -15.30
N ILE A 158 2.11 -0.36 -15.43
CA ILE A 158 1.83 0.53 -14.29
C ILE A 158 0.33 0.84 -14.20
N GLY A 159 -0.36 0.89 -15.33
CA GLY A 159 -1.75 1.30 -15.45
C GLY A 159 -1.91 2.74 -15.91
N ASP A 160 -3.18 3.14 -16.04
CA ASP A 160 -3.55 4.55 -16.09
C ASP A 160 -3.42 5.20 -14.68
N GLU A 161 -3.67 6.49 -14.58
CA GLU A 161 -3.51 7.25 -13.34
C GLU A 161 -4.49 6.84 -12.22
N ILE A 162 -5.61 6.20 -12.57
CA ILE A 162 -6.62 5.71 -11.61
C ILE A 162 -6.46 4.23 -11.27
N TYR A 163 -5.61 3.53 -12.00
CA TYR A 163 -5.39 2.11 -11.79
C TYR A 163 -4.52 1.88 -10.55
N VAL A 164 -4.95 0.89 -9.76
CA VAL A 164 -4.19 0.32 -8.66
C VAL A 164 -4.46 -1.18 -8.70
N PRO A 165 -3.42 -2.03 -8.80
CA PRO A 165 -3.62 -3.46 -8.83
C PRO A 165 -4.17 -3.96 -7.48
N TRP A 166 -5.13 -4.90 -7.52
CA TRP A 166 -5.76 -5.46 -6.32
C TRP A 166 -4.76 -5.97 -5.25
N PRO A 167 -3.66 -6.68 -5.62
CA PRO A 167 -2.67 -7.11 -4.64
C PRO A 167 -1.97 -5.95 -3.92
N LEU A 168 -1.77 -4.82 -4.61
CA LEU A 168 -1.20 -3.62 -3.98
C LEU A 168 -2.18 -3.03 -2.98
N CYS A 169 -3.47 -2.95 -3.32
CA CYS A 169 -4.50 -2.51 -2.39
C CYS A 169 -4.56 -3.40 -1.13
N LEU A 170 -4.50 -4.72 -1.31
CA LEU A 170 -4.47 -5.66 -0.18
C LEU A 170 -3.21 -5.45 0.69
N THR A 171 -2.05 -5.26 0.06
CA THR A 171 -0.78 -5.04 0.76
C THR A 171 -0.80 -3.74 1.57
N THR A 172 -1.36 -2.67 1.01
CA THR A 172 -1.51 -1.39 1.73
C THR A 172 -2.50 -1.49 2.90
N SER A 173 -3.44 -2.44 2.84
CA SER A 173 -4.38 -2.73 3.93
C SER A 173 -3.86 -3.72 4.96
N LEU A 174 -2.61 -4.22 4.82
CA LEU A 174 -2.00 -5.13 5.79
C LEU A 174 -2.06 -4.67 7.26
N PRO A 175 -1.87 -3.37 7.59
CA PRO A 175 -2.02 -2.91 8.97
C PRO A 175 -3.40 -3.21 9.54
N MET A 176 -4.46 -2.91 8.77
CA MET A 176 -5.85 -3.17 9.15
C MET A 176 -6.17 -4.66 9.16
N ILE A 177 -5.59 -5.44 8.24
CA ILE A 177 -5.71 -6.90 8.22
C ILE A 177 -5.13 -7.50 9.51
N LEU A 178 -3.95 -7.06 9.93
CA LEU A 178 -3.34 -7.53 11.18
C LEU A 178 -4.14 -7.05 12.40
N TYR A 179 -4.62 -5.81 12.39
CA TYR A 179 -5.50 -5.31 13.44
C TYR A 179 -6.79 -6.13 13.56
N SER A 180 -7.37 -6.61 12.44
CA SER A 180 -8.56 -7.46 12.49
C SER A 180 -8.36 -8.76 13.27
N SER A 181 -7.13 -9.30 13.31
CA SER A 181 -6.82 -10.48 14.12
C SER A 181 -6.95 -10.20 15.62
N VAL A 182 -6.66 -8.96 16.05
CA VAL A 182 -6.88 -8.53 17.44
C VAL A 182 -8.37 -8.49 17.75
N ASN A 183 -9.22 -8.06 16.82
CA ASN A 183 -10.68 -8.07 17.02
C ASN A 183 -11.22 -9.50 17.10
N VAL A 184 -10.73 -10.41 16.25
CA VAL A 184 -11.14 -11.82 16.27
C VAL A 184 -10.69 -12.52 17.56
N LEU A 185 -9.42 -12.36 17.95
CA LEU A 185 -8.83 -13.10 19.07
C LEU A 185 -9.07 -12.43 20.42
N GLY A 186 -9.29 -11.12 20.43
CA GLY A 186 -9.46 -10.31 21.63
C GLY A 186 -10.85 -10.40 22.25
N CYS A 187 -11.83 -11.00 21.56
CA CYS A 187 -13.18 -11.25 22.07
C CYS A 187 -13.79 -10.02 22.78
N ASP A 188 -13.73 -8.84 22.13
CA ASP A 188 -14.23 -7.56 22.66
C ASP A 188 -13.69 -7.16 24.05
N ASN A 189 -12.46 -7.58 24.36
CA ASN A 189 -11.79 -7.38 25.65
C ASN A 189 -12.43 -8.15 26.83
N GLY A 190 -13.36 -9.07 26.54
CA GLY A 190 -13.96 -9.99 27.52
C GLY A 190 -13.45 -11.43 27.36
N SER A 191 -13.98 -12.36 28.16
CA SER A 191 -13.82 -13.78 27.84
C SER A 191 -14.65 -14.11 26.59
N CYS A 192 -14.12 -14.99 25.74
CA CYS A 192 -14.80 -15.35 24.49
C CYS A 192 -16.18 -15.97 24.71
N GLU A 193 -16.38 -16.70 25.81
CA GLU A 193 -17.70 -17.20 26.21
C GLU A 193 -18.67 -16.08 26.56
N GLU A 194 -18.21 -15.06 27.30
CA GLU A 194 -19.06 -13.93 27.69
C GLU A 194 -19.40 -13.06 26.49
N SER A 195 -18.42 -12.75 25.63
CA SER A 195 -18.65 -11.97 24.42
C SER A 195 -19.56 -12.71 23.43
N ALA A 196 -19.41 -14.03 23.30
CA ALA A 196 -20.34 -14.85 22.53
C ALA A 196 -21.77 -14.78 23.10
N ARG A 197 -21.92 -14.86 24.43
CA ARG A 197 -23.22 -14.77 25.12
C ARG A 197 -23.86 -13.39 24.93
N VAL A 198 -23.10 -12.32 25.10
CA VAL A 198 -23.56 -10.92 24.94
C VAL A 198 -23.93 -10.64 23.49
N ALA A 199 -23.15 -11.16 22.55
CA ALA A 199 -23.46 -11.06 21.13
C ALA A 199 -24.72 -11.86 20.75
N GLY A 200 -25.19 -12.81 21.57
CA GLY A 200 -26.34 -13.67 21.27
C GLY A 200 -25.99 -14.88 20.41
N ALA A 201 -24.71 -15.29 20.37
CA ALA A 201 -24.31 -16.52 19.71
C ALA A 201 -24.68 -17.76 20.55
N SER A 202 -25.03 -18.87 19.88
CA SER A 202 -25.36 -20.13 20.54
C SER A 202 -24.15 -20.83 21.18
N SER A 203 -22.94 -20.51 20.70
CA SER A 203 -21.68 -21.07 21.19
C SER A 203 -20.51 -20.14 20.88
N MET A 204 -19.44 -20.27 21.66
CA MET A 204 -18.17 -19.56 21.41
C MET A 204 -17.62 -19.87 20.01
N LEU A 205 -17.72 -21.12 19.55
CA LEU A 205 -17.24 -21.50 18.22
C LEU A 205 -18.00 -20.77 17.12
N GLN A 206 -19.33 -20.67 17.23
CA GLN A 206 -20.15 -19.92 16.26
C GLN A 206 -19.73 -18.44 16.24
N TYR A 207 -19.53 -17.82 17.40
CA TYR A 207 -19.06 -16.44 17.51
C TYR A 207 -17.69 -16.22 16.84
N MET A 208 -16.73 -17.09 17.12
CA MET A 208 -15.38 -17.02 16.54
C MET A 208 -15.41 -17.22 15.02
N LEU A 209 -16.15 -18.22 14.53
CA LEU A 209 -16.30 -18.47 13.10
C LEU A 209 -17.00 -17.31 12.39
N ALA A 210 -18.05 -16.76 12.99
CA ALA A 210 -18.74 -15.58 12.46
C ALA A 210 -17.77 -14.40 12.31
N ASN A 211 -16.95 -14.15 13.32
CA ASN A 211 -15.95 -13.08 13.27
C ASN A 211 -14.88 -13.32 12.21
N VAL A 212 -14.30 -14.52 12.16
CA VAL A 212 -13.29 -14.88 11.15
C VAL A 212 -13.83 -14.71 9.74
N ILE A 213 -15.05 -15.19 9.47
CA ILE A 213 -15.68 -15.09 8.16
C ILE A 213 -16.00 -13.61 7.83
N GLY A 214 -16.60 -12.88 8.77
CA GLY A 214 -16.94 -11.46 8.58
C GLY A 214 -15.73 -10.59 8.27
N TRP A 215 -14.63 -10.78 9.00
CA TRP A 215 -13.37 -10.08 8.72
C TRP A 215 -12.73 -10.53 7.41
N THR A 216 -12.73 -11.83 7.10
CA THR A 216 -12.21 -12.33 5.82
C THR A 216 -12.95 -11.70 4.64
N LEU A 217 -14.28 -11.59 4.72
CA LEU A 217 -15.08 -10.94 3.68
C LEU A 217 -14.73 -9.46 3.54
N ASN A 218 -14.53 -8.74 4.65
CA ASN A 218 -14.07 -7.34 4.60
C ASN A 218 -12.70 -7.20 3.94
N ILE A 219 -11.75 -8.03 4.35
CA ILE A 219 -10.38 -8.00 3.84
C ILE A 219 -10.35 -8.22 2.32
N LEU A 220 -11.18 -9.13 1.81
CA LEU A 220 -11.19 -9.48 0.39
C LEU A 220 -12.05 -8.54 -0.45
N LEU A 221 -13.18 -8.07 0.09
CA LEU A 221 -14.20 -7.37 -0.69
C LEU A 221 -14.29 -5.87 -0.41
N THR A 222 -13.95 -5.39 0.78
CA THR A 222 -14.14 -3.97 1.15
C THR A 222 -12.82 -3.21 1.15
N PHE A 223 -11.81 -3.70 1.85
CA PHE A 223 -10.52 -2.99 1.98
C PHE A 223 -9.88 -2.63 0.63
N PRO A 224 -9.86 -3.52 -0.38
CA PRO A 224 -9.26 -3.19 -1.66
C PRO A 224 -10.02 -2.08 -2.42
N LEU A 225 -11.29 -1.82 -2.11
CA LEU A 225 -12.11 -0.81 -2.80
C LEU A 225 -11.65 0.62 -2.51
N THR A 226 -11.04 0.87 -1.34
CA THR A 226 -10.72 2.21 -0.83
C THR A 226 -9.99 3.06 -1.87
N TYR A 227 -8.84 2.59 -2.37
CA TYR A 227 -7.96 3.38 -3.23
C TYR A 227 -8.48 3.56 -4.67
N PRO A 228 -9.01 2.51 -5.34
CA PRO A 228 -9.62 2.67 -6.65
C PRO A 228 -10.84 3.60 -6.64
N VAL A 229 -11.65 3.61 -5.57
CA VAL A 229 -12.76 4.55 -5.40
C VAL A 229 -12.22 5.96 -5.19
N MET A 230 -11.26 6.12 -4.27
CA MET A 230 -10.63 7.40 -3.97
C MET A 230 -10.02 8.07 -5.22
N LEU A 231 -9.24 7.32 -6.02
CA LEU A 231 -8.62 7.83 -7.23
C LEU A 231 -9.63 8.26 -8.30
N ARG A 232 -10.75 7.54 -8.44
CA ARG A 232 -11.82 7.91 -9.38
C ARG A 232 -12.53 9.18 -8.92
N MET A 233 -12.83 9.31 -7.63
CA MET A 233 -13.43 10.52 -7.06
C MET A 233 -12.49 11.72 -7.20
N LEU A 234 -11.20 11.54 -6.89
CA LEU A 234 -10.18 12.57 -7.05
C LEU A 234 -10.04 13.00 -8.51
N LYS A 235 -9.92 12.07 -9.47
CA LYS A 235 -9.85 12.40 -10.90
C LYS A 235 -11.08 13.20 -11.37
N CYS A 236 -12.27 12.81 -10.91
CA CYS A 236 -13.50 13.55 -11.18
C CYS A 236 -13.41 14.99 -10.65
N VAL A 237 -13.06 15.18 -9.38
CA VAL A 237 -12.94 16.52 -8.79
C VAL A 237 -11.85 17.34 -9.45
N LEU A 238 -10.71 16.72 -9.77
CA LEU A 238 -9.58 17.42 -10.38
C LEU A 238 -9.91 17.93 -11.79
N SER A 239 -10.82 17.28 -12.50
CA SER A 239 -11.26 17.70 -13.85
C SER A 239 -12.00 19.04 -13.89
N PHE A 240 -12.48 19.57 -12.75
CA PHE A 240 -13.18 20.85 -12.69
C PHE A 240 -12.25 22.09 -12.67
N GLY A 241 -10.93 21.89 -12.79
CA GLY A 241 -9.92 22.97 -12.85
C GLY A 241 -9.28 23.29 -11.48
N ASP A 242 -8.22 24.09 -11.47
CA ASP A 242 -7.41 24.32 -10.26
C ASP A 242 -7.94 25.48 -9.40
N GLY A 243 -8.27 25.19 -8.14
CA GLY A 243 -8.74 26.21 -7.20
C GLY A 243 -8.93 25.73 -5.77
N PRO A 244 -9.13 26.63 -4.79
CA PRO A 244 -9.29 26.26 -3.38
C PRO A 244 -10.52 25.37 -3.14
N VAL A 245 -11.62 25.61 -3.86
CA VAL A 245 -12.84 24.78 -3.78
C VAL A 245 -12.57 23.35 -4.24
N GLN A 246 -11.83 23.18 -5.34
CA GLN A 246 -11.42 21.87 -5.86
C GLN A 246 -10.50 21.16 -4.86
N ARG A 247 -9.57 21.87 -4.19
CA ARG A 247 -8.73 21.29 -3.12
C ARG A 247 -9.56 20.81 -1.93
N CYS A 248 -10.50 21.61 -1.44
CA CYS A 248 -11.41 21.21 -0.37
C CYS A 248 -12.27 20.00 -0.78
N ALA A 249 -12.81 20.00 -2.00
CA ALA A 249 -13.59 18.88 -2.53
C ALA A 249 -12.74 17.61 -2.68
N ALA A 250 -11.48 17.73 -3.11
CA ALA A 250 -10.57 16.60 -3.24
C ALA A 250 -10.20 16.01 -1.88
N PHE A 251 -9.96 16.86 -0.86
CA PHE A 251 -9.77 16.40 0.52
C PHE A 251 -11.01 15.65 1.03
N LEU A 252 -12.20 16.21 0.81
CA LEU A 252 -13.46 15.57 1.19
C LEU A 252 -13.65 14.22 0.47
N CYS A 253 -13.23 14.09 -0.80
CA CYS A 253 -13.29 12.82 -1.52
C CYS A 253 -12.44 11.73 -0.88
N CYS A 254 -11.27 12.07 -0.31
CA CYS A 254 -10.45 11.11 0.42
C CYS A 254 -11.20 10.58 1.65
N PHE A 255 -11.82 11.45 2.44
CA PHE A 255 -12.65 11.05 3.58
C PHE A 255 -13.86 10.21 3.13
N LEU A 256 -14.59 10.65 2.10
CA LEU A 256 -15.75 9.92 1.58
C LEU A 256 -15.39 8.54 1.03
N ALA A 257 -14.19 8.34 0.49
CA ALA A 257 -13.74 7.02 0.04
C ALA A 257 -13.49 6.05 1.22
N TYR A 258 -12.96 6.55 2.34
CA TYR A 258 -12.88 5.78 3.57
C TYR A 258 -14.27 5.48 4.11
N GLU A 259 -15.13 6.50 4.24
CA GLU A 259 -16.53 6.34 4.66
C GLU A 259 -17.25 5.27 3.84
N TYR A 260 -17.12 5.33 2.51
CA TYR A 260 -17.70 4.35 1.61
C TYR A 260 -17.23 2.91 1.90
N THR A 261 -15.94 2.75 2.19
CA THR A 261 -15.36 1.44 2.54
C THR A 261 -15.94 0.92 3.85
N TYR A 262 -16.11 1.79 4.85
CA TYR A 262 -16.74 1.44 6.12
C TYR A 262 -18.23 1.15 5.98
N ILE A 263 -18.95 1.88 5.14
CA ILE A 263 -20.34 1.55 4.78
C ILE A 263 -20.41 0.15 4.18
N CYS A 264 -19.53 -0.19 3.23
CA CYS A 264 -19.47 -1.53 2.65
C CYS A 264 -19.19 -2.61 3.72
N GLY A 265 -18.31 -2.34 4.69
CA GLY A 265 -18.07 -3.23 5.81
C GLY A 265 -19.28 -3.37 6.73
N GLY A 266 -19.95 -2.26 7.05
CA GLY A 266 -21.20 -2.24 7.80
C GLY A 266 -22.31 -3.02 7.12
N LEU A 267 -22.41 -2.99 5.79
CA LEU A 267 -23.34 -3.83 5.02
C LEU A 267 -23.01 -5.33 5.18
N ILE A 268 -21.73 -5.71 5.16
CA ILE A 268 -21.31 -7.10 5.42
C ILE A 268 -21.74 -7.49 6.83
N TRP A 269 -21.33 -6.76 7.87
CA TRP A 269 -21.62 -7.14 9.25
C TRP A 269 -23.11 -7.10 9.58
N GLY A 270 -23.81 -6.06 9.12
CA GLY A 270 -25.23 -5.89 9.33
C GLY A 270 -26.08 -6.98 8.68
N SER A 271 -25.63 -7.56 7.56
CA SER A 271 -26.32 -8.69 6.93
C SER A 271 -25.83 -10.06 7.40
N TRP A 272 -24.55 -10.19 7.75
CA TRP A 272 -23.92 -11.44 8.17
C TRP A 272 -24.32 -11.85 9.59
N ILE A 273 -24.26 -10.93 10.55
CA ILE A 273 -24.53 -11.25 11.97
C ILE A 273 -25.94 -11.78 12.17
N PRO A 274 -27.02 -11.14 11.68
CA PRO A 274 -28.35 -11.69 11.80
C PRO A 274 -28.47 -13.06 11.15
N ALA A 275 -27.91 -13.24 9.93
CA ALA A 275 -27.97 -14.50 9.20
C ALA A 275 -27.30 -15.68 9.93
N VAL A 276 -26.30 -15.41 10.78
CA VAL A 276 -25.67 -16.42 11.62
C VAL A 276 -26.47 -16.68 12.89
N GLN A 277 -27.03 -15.65 13.52
CA GLN A 277 -27.70 -15.74 14.82
C GLN A 277 -29.09 -16.36 14.73
N ASP A 278 -29.89 -15.94 13.73
CA ASP A 278 -31.26 -16.40 13.54
C ASP A 278 -31.49 -16.78 12.07
N PRO A 279 -30.90 -17.89 11.61
CA PRO A 279 -30.84 -18.22 10.19
C PRO A 279 -32.24 -18.35 9.58
N SER A 280 -32.62 -17.36 8.78
CA SER A 280 -33.83 -17.36 7.98
C SER A 280 -33.50 -17.23 6.50
N PRO A 281 -34.32 -17.81 5.59
CA PRO A 281 -34.10 -17.68 4.14
C PRO A 281 -34.03 -16.23 3.68
N THR A 282 -34.80 -15.34 4.31
CA THR A 282 -34.81 -13.90 4.01
C THR A 282 -33.48 -13.25 4.35
N GLN A 283 -32.93 -13.47 5.56
CA GLN A 283 -31.65 -12.89 5.95
C GLN A 283 -30.49 -13.45 5.11
N LEU A 284 -30.50 -14.75 4.82
CA LEU A 284 -29.51 -15.34 3.92
C LEU A 284 -29.58 -14.71 2.52
N THR A 285 -30.79 -14.48 2.01
CA THR A 285 -30.98 -13.80 0.71
C THR A 285 -30.42 -12.38 0.74
N VAL A 286 -30.68 -11.60 1.80
CA VAL A 286 -30.13 -10.24 1.96
C VAL A 286 -28.60 -10.28 1.99
N PHE A 287 -28.01 -11.18 2.78
CA PHE A 287 -26.55 -11.36 2.84
C PHE A 287 -25.97 -11.72 1.46
N LEU A 288 -26.56 -12.69 0.74
CA LEU A 288 -26.10 -13.07 -0.59
C LEU A 288 -26.20 -11.91 -1.60
N LEU A 289 -27.23 -11.08 -1.51
CA LEU A 289 -27.37 -9.88 -2.35
C LEU A 289 -26.26 -8.85 -2.04
N VAL A 290 -25.94 -8.62 -0.76
CA VAL A 290 -24.83 -7.75 -0.36
C VAL A 290 -23.49 -8.27 -0.90
N ILE A 291 -23.21 -9.57 -0.73
CA ILE A 291 -21.99 -10.18 -1.24
C ILE A 291 -21.91 -10.11 -2.77
N ALA A 292 -23.00 -10.43 -3.47
CA ALA A 292 -23.05 -10.34 -4.93
C ALA A 292 -22.78 -8.91 -5.41
N PHE A 293 -23.37 -7.91 -4.76
CA PHE A 293 -23.14 -6.50 -5.05
C PHE A 293 -21.65 -6.13 -4.88
N LEU A 294 -21.03 -6.48 -3.75
CA LEU A 294 -19.62 -6.16 -3.49
C LEU A 294 -18.68 -6.91 -4.44
N VAL A 295 -18.97 -8.17 -4.78
CA VAL A 295 -18.20 -8.93 -5.78
C VAL A 295 -18.29 -8.27 -7.16
N ILE A 296 -19.49 -7.85 -7.58
CA ILE A 296 -19.68 -7.11 -8.84
C ILE A 296 -18.87 -5.82 -8.80
N GLN A 297 -18.85 -5.10 -7.68
CA GLN A 297 -18.03 -3.90 -7.55
C GLN A 297 -16.53 -4.19 -7.67
N CYS A 298 -16.01 -5.20 -6.98
CA CYS A 298 -14.62 -5.62 -7.13
C CYS A 298 -14.31 -5.93 -8.60
N ILE A 299 -15.17 -6.70 -9.27
CA ILE A 299 -15.00 -7.02 -10.69
C ILE A 299 -15.00 -5.73 -11.53
N CYS A 300 -15.97 -4.84 -11.36
CA CYS A 300 -16.04 -3.59 -12.13
C CYS A 300 -14.82 -2.69 -11.92
N LEU A 301 -14.24 -2.66 -10.71
CA LEU A 301 -13.10 -1.82 -10.40
C LEU A 301 -11.76 -2.40 -10.85
N PHE A 302 -11.62 -3.74 -10.86
CA PHE A 302 -10.34 -4.42 -11.11
C PHE A 302 -10.28 -5.23 -12.42
N TYR A 303 -11.39 -5.79 -12.92
CA TYR A 303 -11.41 -6.70 -14.07
C TYR A 303 -11.06 -6.03 -15.40
N ARG A 304 -11.46 -4.76 -15.59
CA ARG A 304 -11.28 -4.02 -16.86
C ARG A 304 -9.81 -3.98 -17.30
N TRP A 305 -8.89 -3.97 -16.35
CA TRP A 305 -7.46 -3.87 -16.63
C TRP A 305 -6.82 -5.22 -16.91
N GLU A 306 -7.18 -6.24 -16.13
CA GLU A 306 -6.57 -7.56 -16.24
C GLU A 306 -6.83 -8.20 -17.61
N SER A 307 -8.02 -7.97 -18.18
CA SER A 307 -8.36 -8.44 -19.53
C SER A 307 -7.51 -7.84 -20.66
N GLN A 308 -6.89 -6.66 -20.46
CA GLN A 308 -6.07 -6.02 -21.50
C GLN A 308 -4.60 -6.46 -21.45
N GLY A 309 -4.07 -6.81 -20.27
CA GLY A 309 -2.65 -7.15 -20.09
C GLY A 309 -2.31 -8.65 -19.97
N GLN A 310 -3.27 -9.51 -19.63
CA GLN A 310 -2.96 -10.89 -19.19
C GLN A 310 -2.47 -11.86 -20.26
N LYS A 311 -2.60 -11.58 -21.57
CA LYS A 311 -2.12 -12.56 -22.55
C LYS A 311 -0.60 -12.81 -22.46
N HIS A 312 0.22 -11.92 -21.90
CA HIS A 312 1.69 -12.05 -21.97
C HIS A 312 2.54 -11.79 -20.70
N GLN A 313 2.00 -11.41 -19.52
CA GLN A 313 2.85 -10.79 -18.47
C GLN A 313 2.67 -11.20 -16.98
N SER A 314 2.18 -12.41 -16.65
CA SER A 314 2.11 -12.86 -15.24
C SER A 314 3.45 -13.34 -14.63
N SER A 315 4.61 -13.02 -15.21
CA SER A 315 5.91 -13.30 -14.58
C SER A 315 6.46 -12.03 -13.95
N CYS A 316 7.01 -12.13 -12.74
CA CYS A 316 7.73 -11.10 -11.98
C CYS A 316 8.90 -10.48 -12.79
N ARG A 317 8.63 -9.76 -13.87
CA ARG A 317 9.64 -9.23 -14.79
C ARG A 317 10.53 -8.19 -14.14
N CYS A 318 10.08 -7.48 -13.10
CA CYS A 318 10.94 -6.55 -12.37
C CYS A 318 11.99 -7.32 -11.53
N VAL A 319 11.61 -8.44 -10.93
CA VAL A 319 12.56 -9.33 -10.23
C VAL A 319 13.44 -10.05 -11.24
N GLN A 320 12.88 -10.53 -12.35
CA GLN A 320 13.63 -11.23 -13.40
C GLN A 320 14.61 -10.29 -14.13
N ARG A 321 14.25 -9.02 -14.35
CA ARG A 321 15.17 -7.99 -14.89
C ARG A 321 16.27 -7.65 -13.91
N GLN A 322 15.96 -7.49 -12.61
CA GLN A 322 17.01 -7.28 -11.62
C GLN A 322 17.97 -8.47 -11.57
N VAL A 323 17.46 -9.70 -11.55
CA VAL A 323 18.29 -10.92 -11.57
C VAL A 323 19.13 -11.02 -12.85
N ALA A 324 18.59 -10.67 -14.01
CA ALA A 324 19.34 -10.67 -15.28
C ALA A 324 20.42 -9.57 -15.34
N THR A 325 20.21 -8.43 -14.69
CA THR A 325 21.20 -7.33 -14.66
C THR A 325 22.35 -7.64 -13.69
N TYR A 326 22.12 -8.53 -12.71
CA TYR A 326 23.14 -8.97 -11.76
C TYR A 326 23.86 -10.26 -12.16
N GLN A 327 23.57 -10.86 -13.32
CA GLN A 327 24.48 -11.88 -13.86
C GLN A 327 25.72 -11.16 -14.41
N PRO A 328 26.89 -11.31 -13.77
CA PRO A 328 28.10 -10.70 -14.28
C PRO A 328 28.39 -11.27 -15.67
N VAL A 329 28.78 -10.38 -16.59
CA VAL A 329 29.33 -10.71 -17.91
C VAL A 329 30.70 -11.36 -17.70
N GLU A 330 30.74 -12.57 -17.12
CA GLU A 330 31.97 -13.29 -16.80
C GLU A 330 32.40 -14.28 -17.90
N ALA A 331 31.62 -14.44 -18.98
CA ALA A 331 31.90 -15.46 -19.99
C ALA A 331 32.61 -14.96 -21.27
N ALA A 332 33.03 -13.69 -21.35
CA ALA A 332 33.62 -13.12 -22.57
C ALA A 332 35.13 -12.83 -22.51
N SER A 333 35.84 -13.20 -21.44
CA SER A 333 37.31 -13.16 -21.41
C SER A 333 37.88 -14.57 -21.53
N GLY A 334 38.12 -15.02 -22.76
CA GLY A 334 38.86 -16.23 -23.08
C GLY A 334 40.35 -16.09 -22.73
N LEU A 335 40.68 -16.20 -21.44
CA LEU A 335 42.05 -16.36 -20.95
C LEU A 335 42.21 -17.78 -20.37
N PRO A 336 43.21 -18.56 -20.81
CA PRO A 336 43.40 -19.92 -20.33
C PRO A 336 43.91 -19.91 -18.88
N SER A 337 43.08 -20.41 -17.96
CA SER A 337 43.45 -20.64 -16.57
C SER A 337 44.41 -21.83 -16.47
N ALA A 338 45.70 -21.54 -16.41
CA ALA A 338 46.71 -22.47 -15.92
C ALA A 338 47.16 -22.00 -14.52
N PHE A 339 47.31 -22.98 -13.61
CA PHE A 339 47.91 -22.87 -12.27
C PHE A 339 47.13 -22.13 -11.19
N LEU A 340 46.50 -22.88 -10.27
CA LEU A 340 46.99 -23.05 -8.91
C LEU A 340 46.17 -24.09 -8.14
N THR A 341 46.86 -25.17 -7.76
CA THR A 341 46.50 -26.14 -6.71
C THR A 341 46.97 -25.63 -5.36
N GLU A 342 46.09 -25.63 -4.35
CA GLU A 342 46.29 -25.92 -2.90
C GLU A 342 45.08 -25.34 -2.13
N ALA A 343 44.24 -26.19 -1.53
CA ALA A 343 44.31 -26.64 -0.12
C ALA A 343 44.07 -25.51 0.89
N ASP A 344 42.89 -25.43 1.50
CA ASP A 344 42.65 -26.01 2.82
C ASP A 344 41.17 -25.88 3.22
N GLY A 345 40.70 -26.81 4.06
CA GLY A 345 39.31 -26.93 4.48
C GLY A 345 38.92 -26.05 5.67
N SER A 346 37.70 -25.54 5.66
CA SER A 346 36.97 -25.21 6.90
C SER A 346 35.47 -25.20 6.65
N SER A 347 34.78 -25.91 7.53
CA SER A 347 33.38 -26.32 7.46
C SER A 347 32.41 -25.15 7.69
N HIS A 348 31.51 -24.91 6.74
CA HIS A 348 30.28 -24.16 6.99
C HIS A 348 29.18 -25.10 7.51
N GLN A 349 28.86 -25.00 8.80
CA GLN A 349 27.63 -25.50 9.37
C GLN A 349 26.44 -24.71 8.79
N MET A 350 25.61 -25.41 8.01
CA MET A 350 24.32 -24.91 7.56
C MET A 350 23.29 -25.22 8.66
N LEU A 351 22.73 -24.16 9.26
CA LEU A 351 21.64 -24.22 10.24
C LEU A 351 20.42 -24.91 9.62
N SER A 352 20.21 -26.16 10.02
CA SER A 352 18.96 -26.91 9.89
C SER A 352 17.87 -26.19 10.69
N MET A 353 16.94 -25.53 10.01
CA MET A 353 15.72 -25.00 10.61
C MET A 353 14.79 -26.17 10.97
N GLU A 354 14.66 -26.43 12.27
CA GLU A 354 13.79 -27.47 12.83
C GLU A 354 12.34 -27.32 12.34
N ARG A 355 11.80 -28.44 11.85
CA ARG A 355 10.41 -28.63 11.47
C ARG A 355 9.56 -28.60 12.75
N THR A 356 8.95 -27.46 13.04
CA THR A 356 8.01 -27.32 14.17
C THR A 356 6.70 -28.05 13.86
N ASP A 357 6.23 -28.86 14.80
CA ASP A 357 5.04 -29.70 14.69
C ASP A 357 3.76 -28.84 14.80
N TRP A 358 2.97 -28.77 13.72
CA TRP A 358 1.77 -27.91 13.59
C TRP A 358 0.48 -28.59 14.07
N SER A 359 0.57 -29.76 14.72
CA SER A 359 -0.57 -30.60 15.08
C SER A 359 -1.52 -30.02 16.15
N THR A 360 -1.26 -28.83 16.70
CA THR A 360 -2.09 -28.16 17.72
C THR A 360 -2.67 -26.80 17.32
N VAL A 361 -2.54 -26.37 16.06
CA VAL A 361 -3.11 -25.09 15.59
C VAL A 361 -4.53 -25.28 15.07
N GLN A 362 -5.48 -24.48 15.56
CA GLN A 362 -6.87 -24.52 15.10
C GLN A 362 -6.98 -24.29 13.57
N PRO A 363 -7.85 -25.03 12.86
CA PRO A 363 -7.98 -24.96 11.40
C PRO A 363 -8.14 -23.57 10.73
N PRO A 364 -8.81 -22.56 11.33
CA PRO A 364 -9.02 -21.27 10.67
C PRO A 364 -7.73 -20.43 10.56
N LEU A 365 -6.83 -20.58 11.53
CA LEU A 365 -5.58 -19.81 11.62
C LEU A 365 -4.57 -20.27 10.56
N VAL A 366 -4.54 -21.57 10.25
CA VAL A 366 -3.68 -22.14 9.19
C VAL A 366 -4.10 -21.62 7.81
N LEU A 367 -5.42 -21.51 7.56
CA LEU A 367 -5.93 -21.00 6.29
C LEU A 367 -5.64 -19.50 6.10
N PHE A 368 -5.78 -18.70 7.15
CA PHE A 368 -5.44 -17.27 7.14
C PHE A 368 -3.93 -17.02 6.92
N VAL A 369 -3.08 -17.76 7.64
CA VAL A 369 -1.62 -17.69 7.47
C VAL A 369 -1.20 -18.17 6.07
N TYR A 370 -1.82 -19.23 5.55
CA TYR A 370 -1.57 -19.73 4.20
C TYR A 370 -1.96 -18.71 3.11
N MET A 371 -3.08 -18.01 3.28
CA MET A 371 -3.51 -16.93 2.38
C MET A 371 -2.53 -15.75 2.38
N LEU A 372 -2.06 -15.32 3.55
CA LEU A 372 -1.02 -14.29 3.69
C LEU A 372 0.34 -14.72 3.12
N GLN A 373 0.70 -15.99 3.29
CA GLN A 373 1.95 -16.57 2.80
C GLN A 373 2.00 -16.65 1.26
N ARG A 374 0.84 -16.71 0.59
CA ARG A 374 0.75 -16.75 -0.87
C ARG A 374 0.74 -15.36 -1.52
N THR A 375 0.34 -14.31 -0.78
CA THR A 375 0.23 -12.94 -1.28
C THR A 375 1.42 -12.04 -0.94
N CYS A 376 2.21 -12.35 0.09
CA CYS A 376 3.39 -11.55 0.49
C CYS A 376 4.73 -12.27 0.26
N SER A 377 5.70 -11.56 -0.34
CA SER A 377 7.09 -12.02 -0.47
C SER A 377 7.80 -12.16 0.90
N ARG A 378 8.68 -13.15 1.03
CA ARG A 378 9.16 -13.79 2.28
C ARG A 378 10.06 -12.94 3.19
N SER A 379 10.11 -13.39 4.46
CA SER A 379 10.99 -13.05 5.60
C SER A 379 10.41 -12.08 6.65
N ARG A 380 10.29 -10.78 6.37
CA ARG A 380 10.05 -9.77 7.43
C ARG A 380 8.62 -9.77 7.98
N ILE A 381 7.63 -10.03 7.12
CA ILE A 381 6.21 -10.09 7.52
C ILE A 381 5.94 -11.37 8.34
N LEU A 382 6.58 -12.49 8.00
CA LEU A 382 6.44 -13.76 8.73
C LEU A 382 7.06 -13.68 10.13
N TRP A 383 8.18 -12.98 10.29
CA TRP A 383 8.76 -12.70 11.61
C TRP A 383 7.81 -11.85 12.47
N PHE A 384 7.21 -10.79 11.90
CA PHE A 384 6.29 -9.91 12.60
C PHE A 384 4.97 -10.61 12.98
N VAL A 385 4.39 -11.40 12.08
CA VAL A 385 3.19 -12.22 12.38
C VAL A 385 3.52 -13.29 13.44
N GLY A 386 4.70 -13.93 13.35
CA GLY A 386 5.18 -14.85 14.37
C GLY A 386 5.37 -14.19 15.74
N TYR A 387 5.86 -12.95 15.77
CA TYR A 387 6.00 -12.13 16.97
C TYR A 387 4.63 -11.82 17.61
N LEU A 388 3.67 -11.32 16.82
CA LEU A 388 2.31 -11.02 17.31
C LEU A 388 1.59 -12.27 17.86
N LEU A 389 1.72 -13.41 17.17
CA LEU A 389 1.11 -14.67 17.61
C LEU A 389 1.76 -15.26 18.87
N LYS A 390 3.07 -15.09 19.05
CA LYS A 390 3.79 -15.56 20.24
C LYS A 390 3.47 -14.73 21.47
N PHE A 391 3.29 -13.41 21.30
CA PHE A 391 3.04 -12.46 22.38
C PHE A 391 1.58 -12.52 22.89
N GLY A 392 0.60 -12.67 21.99
CA GLY A 392 -0.82 -12.80 22.36
C GLY A 392 -1.16 -14.02 23.23
N ARG A 393 -0.28 -15.03 23.29
CA ARG A 393 -0.45 -16.22 24.14
C ARG A 393 -0.07 -16.03 25.61
N LYS A 394 0.76 -15.04 25.95
CA LYS A 394 1.36 -14.96 27.29
C LYS A 394 0.61 -14.03 28.26
N GLU A 395 0.03 -12.92 27.81
CA GLU A 395 -0.59 -11.94 28.72
C GLU A 395 -1.83 -11.26 28.11
N PRO A 396 -3.07 -11.62 28.52
CA PRO A 396 -4.31 -11.09 27.95
C PRO A 396 -4.60 -9.62 28.29
N ASN A 397 -3.92 -9.04 29.30
CA ASN A 397 -4.17 -7.67 29.77
C ASN A 397 -3.34 -6.59 29.03
N LEU A 398 -2.48 -6.95 28.06
CA LEU A 398 -1.63 -6.01 27.32
C LEU A 398 -2.16 -5.60 25.93
N THR A 399 -3.38 -6.02 25.56
CA THR A 399 -3.96 -5.80 24.22
C THR A 399 -4.00 -4.34 23.79
N THR A 400 -4.20 -3.39 24.72
CA THR A 400 -4.25 -1.96 24.40
C THR A 400 -2.87 -1.33 24.17
N PHE A 401 -1.84 -1.80 24.88
CA PHE A 401 -0.45 -1.34 24.67
C PHE A 401 0.08 -1.75 23.28
N ASN A 402 -0.32 -2.93 22.81
CA ASN A 402 0.03 -3.43 21.48
C ASN A 402 -0.61 -2.62 20.34
N PHE A 403 -1.75 -1.97 20.57
CA PHE A 403 -2.46 -1.18 19.57
C PHE A 403 -1.69 0.08 19.17
N GLU A 404 -1.29 0.90 20.14
CA GLU A 404 -0.56 2.15 19.86
C GLU A 404 0.83 1.87 19.26
N LEU A 405 1.51 0.81 19.72
CA LEU A 405 2.81 0.41 19.19
C LEU A 405 2.71 -0.03 17.73
N VAL A 406 1.73 -0.86 17.38
CA VAL A 406 1.51 -1.31 15.99
C VAL A 406 1.14 -0.13 15.08
N GLN A 407 0.26 0.76 15.55
CA GLN A 407 -0.10 1.96 14.82
C GLN A 407 1.13 2.87 14.57
N ALA A 408 1.95 3.09 15.59
CA ALA A 408 3.21 3.83 15.49
C ALA A 408 4.20 3.21 14.49
N PHE A 409 4.38 1.89 14.52
CA PHE A 409 5.29 1.17 13.61
C PHE A 409 4.88 1.31 12.14
N PHE A 410 3.58 1.20 11.85
CA PHE A 410 3.06 1.38 10.50
C PHE A 410 3.12 2.82 10.03
N PHE A 411 2.87 3.76 10.94
CA PHE A 411 2.94 5.18 10.65
C PHE A 411 4.37 5.62 10.31
N LEU A 412 5.37 5.15 11.05
CA LEU A 412 6.78 5.39 10.74
C LEU A 412 7.19 4.79 9.40
N GLY A 413 6.73 3.59 9.07
CA GLY A 413 6.97 2.99 7.74
C GLY A 413 6.37 3.81 6.58
N TYR A 414 5.25 4.50 6.82
CA TYR A 414 4.62 5.37 5.85
C TYR A 414 5.35 6.72 5.72
N VAL A 415 5.81 7.31 6.83
CA VAL A 415 6.66 8.51 6.83
C VAL A 415 7.96 8.24 6.06
N GLU A 416 8.60 7.08 6.27
CA GLU A 416 9.78 6.70 5.49
C GLU A 416 9.53 6.65 3.99
N LEU A 417 8.33 6.27 3.56
CA LEU A 417 7.92 6.24 2.15
C LEU A 417 7.74 7.66 1.59
N LEU A 418 7.13 8.57 2.37
CA LEU A 418 6.96 9.98 2.00
C LEU A 418 8.29 10.73 1.91
N CYS A 419 9.30 10.33 2.69
CA CYS A 419 10.64 10.93 2.68
C CYS A 419 11.54 10.44 1.53
N THR A 420 11.03 9.66 0.58
CA THR A 420 11.85 9.20 -0.57
C THR A 420 12.06 10.38 -1.53
N PRO A 421 13.31 10.77 -1.85
CA PRO A 421 13.58 11.96 -2.64
C PRO A 421 12.96 11.87 -4.04
N ILE A 422 12.30 12.94 -4.45
CA ILE A 422 11.81 13.14 -5.83
C ILE A 422 13.02 13.59 -6.66
N GLY A 423 13.24 12.94 -7.81
CA GLY A 423 14.36 13.22 -8.71
C GLY A 423 14.42 14.68 -9.20
N ASP A 424 15.63 15.12 -9.52
CA ASP A 424 16.09 16.52 -9.58
C ASP A 424 15.78 17.26 -10.89
N GLU A 425 14.62 17.02 -11.52
CA GLU A 425 14.31 17.57 -12.85
C GLU A 425 13.28 18.71 -12.81
N GLY A 426 13.78 19.94 -12.56
CA GLY A 426 13.08 21.19 -12.83
C GLY A 426 12.97 22.11 -11.62
N THR A 427 12.91 23.43 -11.85
CA THR A 427 12.54 24.38 -10.79
C THR A 427 11.09 24.12 -10.41
N PRO A 428 10.83 23.68 -9.18
CA PRO A 428 9.47 23.42 -8.74
C PRO A 428 8.66 24.72 -8.74
N SER A 429 7.38 24.61 -9.08
CA SER A 429 6.45 25.72 -8.88
C SER A 429 6.36 26.07 -7.40
N GLU A 430 6.07 27.34 -7.06
CA GLU A 430 5.81 27.75 -5.67
C GLU A 430 4.71 26.89 -5.02
N GLU A 431 3.75 26.40 -5.81
CA GLU A 431 2.71 25.47 -5.34
C GLU A 431 3.26 24.09 -4.96
N GLN A 432 4.13 23.50 -5.79
CA GLN A 432 4.78 22.22 -5.46
C GLN A 432 5.67 22.33 -4.22
N GLN A 433 6.32 23.48 -4.05
CA GLN A 433 7.14 23.75 -2.87
C GLN A 433 6.26 23.87 -1.61
N ALA A 434 5.14 24.59 -1.68
CA ALA A 434 4.19 24.70 -0.58
C ALA A 434 3.55 23.34 -0.22
N ASP A 435 3.19 22.52 -1.22
CA ASP A 435 2.66 21.17 -0.99
C ASP A 435 3.69 20.24 -0.36
N ALA A 436 4.96 20.33 -0.78
CA ALA A 436 6.07 19.58 -0.19
C ALA A 436 6.33 20.00 1.27
N GLU A 437 6.36 21.30 1.57
CA GLU A 437 6.51 21.81 2.94
C GLU A 437 5.34 21.38 3.84
N ALA A 438 4.10 21.41 3.33
CA ALA A 438 2.93 20.93 4.06
C ALA A 438 3.01 19.42 4.37
N ALA A 439 3.48 18.62 3.41
CA ALA A 439 3.68 17.18 3.60
C ALA A 439 4.78 16.87 4.63
N ILE A 440 5.90 17.60 4.57
CA ILE A 440 7.00 17.50 5.55
C ILE A 440 6.49 17.89 6.94
N SER A 441 5.75 18.99 7.06
CA SER A 441 5.20 19.46 8.34
C SER A 441 4.21 18.45 8.94
N ALA A 442 3.36 17.83 8.11
CA ALA A 442 2.45 16.77 8.54
C ALA A 442 3.21 15.51 9.02
N ALA A 443 4.30 15.14 8.33
CA ALA A 443 5.16 14.04 8.73
C ALA A 443 5.94 14.33 10.03
N GLU A 444 6.39 15.57 10.26
CA GLU A 444 7.02 15.99 11.51
C GLU A 444 6.02 15.94 12.69
N GLN A 445 4.79 16.42 12.49
CA GLN A 445 3.74 16.34 13.52
C GLN A 445 3.44 14.88 13.87
N SER A 446 3.35 14.03 12.84
CA SER A 446 3.15 12.61 12.96
C SER A 446 4.20 11.91 13.83
N VAL A 447 5.47 12.26 13.65
CA VAL A 447 6.57 11.74 14.48
C VAL A 447 6.45 12.23 15.93
N ARG A 448 6.07 13.50 16.16
CA ARG A 448 5.85 14.03 17.51
C ARG A 448 4.74 13.28 18.26
N ASP A 449 3.62 13.00 17.59
CA ASP A 449 2.50 12.28 18.20
C ASP A 449 2.92 10.86 18.65
N VAL A 450 3.76 10.19 17.86
CA VAL A 450 4.33 8.87 18.21
C VAL A 450 5.30 8.96 19.39
N GLU A 451 6.13 10.01 19.48
CA GLU A 451 7.03 10.22 20.62
C GLU A 451 6.27 10.48 21.93
N GLU A 452 5.17 11.23 21.86
CA GLU A 452 4.31 11.48 23.02
C GLU A 452 3.66 10.18 23.52
N ALA A 453 3.14 9.36 22.60
CA ALA A 453 2.61 8.03 22.91
C ALA A 453 3.69 7.10 23.53
N LEU A 454 4.91 7.12 23.00
CA LEU A 454 6.05 6.35 23.53
C LEU A 454 6.43 6.80 24.95
N THR A 455 6.46 8.11 25.19
CA THR A 455 6.78 8.69 26.50
C THR A 455 5.70 8.32 27.53
N PHE A 456 4.44 8.39 27.12
CA PHE A 456 3.30 7.96 27.94
C PHE A 456 3.37 6.46 28.27
N ALA A 457 3.71 5.62 27.29
CA ALA A 457 3.93 4.18 27.46
C ALA A 457 5.02 3.86 28.47
N ARG A 458 6.18 4.54 28.40
CA ARG A 458 7.28 4.40 29.38
C ARG A 458 6.87 4.82 30.79
N GLY A 459 6.13 5.92 30.92
CA GLY A 459 5.65 6.42 32.21
C GLY A 459 4.80 5.40 33.00
N ARG A 460 4.12 4.48 32.31
CA ARG A 460 3.33 3.41 32.95
C ARG A 460 4.11 2.16 33.32
N GLN A 461 5.20 1.84 32.62
CA GLN A 461 6.01 0.67 32.95
C GLN A 461 6.73 0.79 34.30
N GLY A 462 6.90 2.00 34.83
CA GLY A 462 7.50 2.22 36.16
C GLY A 462 6.78 1.55 37.35
N GLY A 463 5.57 1.01 37.16
CA GLY A 463 4.81 0.31 38.21
C GLY A 463 4.63 -1.20 38.03
N VAL A 464 5.03 -1.77 36.89
CA VAL A 464 4.84 -3.20 36.57
C VAL A 464 6.21 -3.81 36.30
N ALA A 465 6.53 -4.91 36.98
CA ALA A 465 7.82 -5.59 36.86
C ALA A 465 8.26 -5.72 35.40
N SER A 466 9.48 -5.23 35.12
CA SER A 466 10.10 -5.06 33.80
C SER A 466 9.95 -6.30 32.91
N ASN A 467 9.07 -6.23 31.92
CA ASN A 467 9.03 -7.21 30.83
C ASN A 467 10.11 -6.83 29.81
N PRO A 468 11.21 -7.60 29.69
CA PRO A 468 12.33 -7.27 28.80
C PRO A 468 11.93 -7.24 27.32
N GLU A 469 10.93 -8.01 26.92
CA GLU A 469 10.45 -8.04 25.52
C GLU A 469 9.71 -6.73 25.15
N ALA A 470 9.01 -6.13 26.11
CA ALA A 470 8.35 -4.83 25.89
C ALA A 470 9.37 -3.68 25.85
N GLU A 471 10.43 -3.75 26.65
CA GLU A 471 11.53 -2.79 26.62
C GLU A 471 12.30 -2.85 25.30
N GLU A 472 12.57 -4.06 24.77
CA GLU A 472 13.19 -4.24 23.45
C GLU A 472 12.31 -3.67 22.32
N ALA A 473 11.00 -3.88 22.36
CA ALA A 473 10.08 -3.32 21.37
C ALA A 473 10.04 -1.78 21.41
N LEU A 474 10.07 -1.18 22.60
CA LEU A 474 10.15 0.27 22.77
C LEU A 474 11.48 0.83 22.25
N LEU A 475 12.60 0.14 22.49
CA LEU A 475 13.91 0.52 21.95
C LEU A 475 13.96 0.44 20.43
N GLN A 476 13.40 -0.62 19.82
CA GLN A 476 13.31 -0.73 18.37
C GLN A 476 12.45 0.40 17.75
N LEU A 477 11.37 0.79 18.43
CA LEU A 477 10.52 1.90 18.00
C LEU A 477 11.28 3.23 18.07
N GLU A 478 12.04 3.48 19.14
CA GLU A 478 12.87 4.68 19.31
C GLU A 478 13.94 4.81 18.21
N VAL A 479 14.62 3.71 17.86
CA VAL A 479 15.59 3.68 16.75
C VAL A 479 14.92 4.07 15.42
N ARG A 480 13.69 3.61 15.16
CA ARG A 480 12.94 3.99 13.95
C ARG A 480 12.52 5.45 13.93
N ILE A 481 12.08 5.98 15.07
CA ILE A 481 11.77 7.41 15.22
C ILE A 481 13.00 8.25 14.87
N GLN A 482 14.17 7.88 15.39
CA GLN A 482 15.43 8.57 15.10
C GLN A 482 15.81 8.49 13.62
N ASN A 483 15.64 7.32 12.98
CA ASN A 483 15.86 7.18 11.53
C ASN A 483 14.90 8.05 10.70
N CYS A 484 13.63 8.11 11.08
CA CYS A 484 12.64 8.97 10.42
C CYS A 484 13.02 10.45 10.53
N ARG A 485 13.46 10.89 11.72
CA ARG A 485 14.00 12.24 11.92
C ARG A 485 15.20 12.54 11.03
N GLY A 486 16.16 11.62 10.97
CA GLY A 486 17.34 11.77 10.10
C GLY A 486 16.94 11.98 8.63
N ARG A 487 15.99 11.17 8.13
CA ARG A 487 15.49 11.32 6.76
C ARG A 487 14.69 12.59 6.53
N LEU A 488 13.83 13.00 7.47
CA LEU A 488 13.10 14.27 7.38
C LEU A 488 14.06 15.46 7.34
N PHE A 489 15.12 15.42 8.15
CA PHE A 489 16.18 16.41 8.15
C PHE A 489 16.93 16.43 6.81
N ASP A 490 17.31 15.27 6.28
CA ASP A 490 17.95 15.15 4.97
C ASP A 490 17.07 15.67 3.85
N VAL A 491 15.77 15.36 3.85
CA VAL A 491 14.81 15.91 2.87
C VAL A 491 14.73 17.43 2.99
N ARG A 492 14.69 17.99 4.20
CA ARG A 492 14.61 19.43 4.42
C ARG A 492 15.89 20.17 3.99
N CYS A 493 17.05 19.59 4.27
CA CYS A 493 18.35 20.21 3.97
C CYS A 493 18.81 20.01 2.52
N ASN A 494 18.52 18.84 1.93
CA ASN A 494 19.00 18.47 0.61
C ASN A 494 17.96 18.64 -0.49
N SER A 495 16.68 18.90 -0.16
CA SER A 495 15.69 19.16 -1.19
C SER A 495 15.88 20.57 -1.77
N PRO A 496 16.16 20.69 -3.09
CA PRO A 496 16.26 21.99 -3.76
C PRO A 496 14.93 22.76 -3.75
N LEU A 497 13.82 22.07 -3.46
CA LEU A 497 12.52 22.67 -3.14
C LEU A 497 12.62 23.58 -1.91
N VAL A 498 13.20 23.11 -0.79
CA VAL A 498 13.13 23.82 0.50
C VAL A 498 14.27 24.82 0.67
N ALA A 499 15.46 24.51 0.14
CA ALA A 499 16.68 25.30 0.35
C ALA A 499 16.64 26.75 -0.20
N LYS A 500 15.75 27.06 -1.16
CA LYS A 500 15.64 28.41 -1.74
C LYS A 500 14.87 29.42 -0.88
N SER A 501 14.08 28.96 0.08
CA SER A 501 13.24 29.83 0.94
C SER A 501 14.06 30.58 2.00
N GLU A 502 15.17 30.00 2.48
CA GLU A 502 15.93 30.53 3.62
C GLU A 502 17.12 31.44 3.23
N ALA A 503 17.39 31.63 1.93
CA ALA A 503 18.46 32.54 1.52
C ALA A 503 18.06 34.00 1.79
N PRO A 504 18.77 34.75 2.65
CA PRO A 504 18.46 36.15 2.92
C PRO A 504 18.49 36.96 1.62
N PRO A 505 17.57 37.92 1.42
CA PRO A 505 17.49 38.68 0.19
C PRO A 505 18.84 39.36 -0.07
N VAL A 506 19.53 38.90 -1.11
CA VAL A 506 20.78 39.50 -1.56
C VAL A 506 20.47 40.96 -1.89
N ALA A 507 20.92 41.87 -1.03
CA ALA A 507 20.76 43.30 -1.21
C ALA A 507 21.29 43.68 -2.59
N LYS A 508 20.37 44.01 -3.51
CA LYS A 508 20.71 44.57 -4.82
C LYS A 508 21.50 45.86 -4.57
N ARG A 509 22.83 45.75 -4.65
CA ARG A 509 23.76 46.86 -4.62
C ARG A 509 23.43 47.73 -5.84
N ARG A 510 22.64 48.80 -5.64
CA ARG A 510 22.46 49.87 -6.62
C ARG A 510 23.85 50.41 -6.94
N ARG A 511 24.37 50.11 -8.13
CA ARG A 511 25.45 50.88 -8.74
C ARG A 511 24.82 52.20 -9.19
N THR A 512 25.12 53.26 -8.45
CA THR A 512 25.09 54.64 -8.94
C THR A 512 26.39 54.94 -9.67
#